data_AF-I6MHM4-F1
#
_entry.id   AF-I6MHM4-F1
#
_cell.length_a   1.000
_cell.length_b   1.000
_cell.length_c   1.000
_cell.angle_alpha   90.00
_cell.angle_beta   90.00
_cell.angle_gamma   90.00
#
_symmetry.space_group_name_H-M   'P 1'
#
loop_
_entity.id
_entity.type
_entity.pdbx_description
1 polymer ?
#
loop_
_entity_poly.entity_id
_entity_poly.type
_entity_poly.pdbx_seq_one_letter_code
_entity_poly.pdbx_strand_id
1 'polypeptide(L)'
;VLEAVAKAGKPLLIIAEDVEGEALATLVVNTMRGIVKVAAVKAPGFGDRRKAMLQDIAILTAGTVISEEIGLELEKATLENMGQAKRVVITKDTTTIIDGVGDKALIDSRVTQINQQCDEATSDYDREKLQERVAKLAGGVAVIKVGAATEVEMKEKKARVEDALHATRAAVEEGVVAGGGVALIRVANSIAELRGDNEDQ
;
A
#
# COMPACT_ATOMS: atom_id res chain seq x y z
N VAL A 1 -9.04 13.97 18.31
CA VAL A 1 -9.35 13.03 17.19
C VAL A 1 -9.63 11.59 17.64
N LEU A 2 -8.73 10.91 18.37
CA LEU A 2 -8.90 9.49 18.72
C LEU A 2 -10.22 9.16 19.45
N GLU A 3 -10.64 10.01 20.38
CA GLU A 3 -11.94 9.86 21.07
C GLU A 3 -13.14 9.97 20.11
N ALA A 4 -13.07 10.86 19.13
CA ALA A 4 -14.13 11.05 18.15
C ALA A 4 -14.26 9.81 17.25
N VAL A 5 -13.14 9.22 16.84
CA VAL A 5 -13.08 7.96 16.09
C VAL A 5 -13.63 6.80 16.93
N ALA A 6 -13.22 6.70 18.20
CA ALA A 6 -13.70 5.65 19.10
C ALA A 6 -15.23 5.72 19.28
N LYS A 7 -15.78 6.94 19.45
CA LYS A 7 -17.24 7.17 19.50
C LYS A 7 -17.95 6.76 18.20
N ALA A 8 -17.31 6.95 17.05
CA ALA A 8 -17.86 6.53 15.76
C ALA A 8 -17.82 5.00 15.55
N GLY A 9 -17.12 4.24 16.40
CA GLY A 9 -17.02 2.78 16.33
C GLY A 9 -16.29 2.27 15.08
N LYS A 10 -15.57 3.14 14.36
CA LYS A 10 -14.83 2.80 13.14
C LYS A 10 -13.34 2.60 13.45
N PRO A 11 -12.64 1.68 12.75
CA PRO A 11 -11.19 1.58 12.84
C PRO A 11 -10.50 2.81 12.21
N LEU A 12 -9.27 3.10 12.63
CA LEU A 12 -8.45 4.21 12.14
C LEU A 12 -7.12 3.71 11.57
N LEU A 13 -6.74 4.27 10.43
CA LEU A 13 -5.39 4.17 9.89
C LEU A 13 -4.70 5.52 10.05
N ILE A 14 -3.52 5.52 10.66
CA ILE A 14 -2.63 6.68 10.76
C ILE A 14 -1.53 6.51 9.71
N ILE A 15 -1.41 7.50 8.82
CA ILE A 15 -0.30 7.61 7.85
C ILE A 15 0.46 8.89 8.20
N ALA A 16 1.64 8.76 8.78
CA ALA A 16 2.44 9.88 9.26
C ALA A 16 3.90 9.74 8.84
N GLU A 17 4.69 10.81 8.92
CA GLU A 17 6.15 10.72 8.71
C GLU A 17 6.77 9.65 9.61
N ASP A 18 6.46 9.71 10.91
CA ASP A 18 6.78 8.66 11.85
C ASP A 18 5.77 8.60 13.00
N VAL A 19 5.73 7.47 13.69
CA VAL A 19 4.98 7.29 14.94
C VAL A 19 5.88 6.56 15.93
N GLU A 20 6.45 7.31 16.86
CA GLU A 20 7.50 6.83 17.76
C GLU A 20 7.16 7.01 19.24
N GLY A 21 8.01 6.43 20.10
CA GLY A 21 8.01 6.65 21.54
C GLY A 21 6.68 6.34 22.23
N GLU A 22 6.23 7.26 23.08
CA GLU A 22 5.01 7.12 23.87
C GLU A 22 3.75 7.04 23.01
N ALA A 23 3.72 7.73 21.86
CA ALA A 23 2.58 7.69 20.95
C ALA A 23 2.35 6.27 20.42
N LEU A 24 3.41 5.60 19.93
CA LEU A 24 3.32 4.23 19.45
C LEU A 24 2.92 3.26 20.55
N ALA A 25 3.57 3.35 21.73
CA ALA A 25 3.26 2.50 22.86
C ALA A 25 1.78 2.61 23.28
N THR A 26 1.25 3.84 23.31
CA THR A 26 -0.14 4.13 23.64
C THR A 26 -1.10 3.54 22.62
N LEU A 27 -0.81 3.64 21.32
CA LEU A 27 -1.63 3.03 20.27
C LEU A 27 -1.64 1.49 20.37
N VAL A 28 -0.50 0.87 20.63
CA VAL A 28 -0.38 -0.59 20.78
C VAL A 28 -1.22 -1.06 21.96
N VAL A 29 -1.05 -0.46 23.14
CA VAL A 29 -1.78 -0.86 24.36
C VAL A 29 -3.29 -0.69 24.18
N ASN A 30 -3.74 0.43 23.60
CA ASN A 30 -5.16 0.67 23.38
C ASN A 30 -5.77 -0.27 22.34
N THR A 31 -5.01 -0.63 21.31
CA THR A 31 -5.44 -1.59 20.28
C THR A 31 -5.56 -3.00 20.86
N MET A 32 -4.59 -3.43 21.66
CA MET A 32 -4.64 -4.73 22.35
C MET A 32 -5.80 -4.83 23.35
N ARG A 33 -6.13 -3.73 24.03
CA ARG A 33 -7.28 -3.65 24.95
C ARG A 33 -8.63 -3.52 24.26
N GLY A 34 -8.65 -3.40 22.92
CA GLY A 34 -9.88 -3.24 22.14
C GLY A 34 -10.59 -1.89 22.33
N ILE A 35 -9.91 -0.89 22.94
CA ILE A 35 -10.48 0.44 23.20
C ILE A 35 -10.63 1.20 21.87
N VAL A 36 -9.61 1.15 21.02
CA VAL A 36 -9.63 1.73 19.68
C VAL A 36 -8.93 0.77 18.72
N LYS A 37 -9.53 0.49 17.56
CA LYS A 37 -8.89 -0.31 16.51
C LYS A 37 -8.05 0.61 15.63
N VAL A 38 -6.76 0.73 15.91
CA VAL A 38 -5.84 1.63 15.18
C VAL A 38 -4.69 0.85 14.56
N ALA A 39 -4.30 1.24 13.35
CA ALA A 39 -3.04 0.86 12.74
C ALA A 39 -2.26 2.12 12.34
N ALA A 40 -0.94 2.07 12.41
CA ALA A 40 -0.07 3.17 12.00
C ALA A 40 0.97 2.67 11.00
N VAL A 41 1.20 3.44 9.94
CA VAL A 41 2.18 3.17 8.90
C VAL A 41 2.95 4.44 8.56
N LYS A 42 4.21 4.29 8.15
CA LYS A 42 5.00 5.44 7.67
C LYS A 42 4.48 5.90 6.31
N ALA A 43 4.49 7.21 6.12
CA ALA A 43 4.12 7.84 4.85
C ALA A 43 5.13 7.44 3.76
N PRO A 44 4.68 7.20 2.52
CA PRO A 44 5.57 6.81 1.44
C PRO A 44 6.47 7.99 1.02
N GLY A 45 7.72 7.68 0.71
CA GLY A 45 8.69 8.66 0.22
C GLY A 45 9.28 9.57 1.31
N PHE A 46 9.98 10.61 0.87
CA PHE A 46 10.67 11.59 1.74
C PHE A 46 10.54 13.01 1.16
N GLY A 47 10.72 14.03 2.01
CA GLY A 47 10.68 15.44 1.61
C GLY A 47 9.41 15.83 0.85
N ASP A 48 9.55 16.61 -0.22
CA ASP A 48 8.42 17.09 -1.02
C ASP A 48 7.64 15.97 -1.71
N ARG A 49 8.31 14.86 -2.05
CA ARG A 49 7.64 13.69 -2.62
C ARG A 49 6.68 13.07 -1.62
N ARG A 50 7.04 13.00 -0.34
CA ARG A 50 6.14 12.51 0.72
C ARG A 50 4.90 13.38 0.82
N LYS A 51 5.07 14.71 0.84
CA LYS A 51 3.94 15.65 0.88
C LYS A 51 3.01 15.47 -0.32
N ALA A 52 3.59 15.34 -1.52
CA ALA A 52 2.83 15.13 -2.74
C ALA A 52 2.05 13.79 -2.73
N MET A 53 2.67 12.70 -2.25
CA MET A 53 2.02 11.39 -2.13
C MET A 53 0.96 11.35 -1.03
N LEU A 54 1.16 12.04 0.09
CA LEU A 54 0.14 12.21 1.12
C LEU A 54 -1.08 12.97 0.57
N GLN A 55 -0.85 13.99 -0.25
CA GLN A 55 -1.92 14.69 -0.93
C GLN A 55 -2.67 13.79 -1.92
N ASP A 56 -1.97 12.90 -2.62
CA ASP A 56 -2.59 11.92 -3.52
C ASP A 56 -3.51 10.97 -2.73
N ILE A 57 -3.05 10.47 -1.58
CA ILE A 57 -3.86 9.62 -0.67
C ILE A 57 -5.06 10.39 -0.13
N ALA A 58 -4.87 11.66 0.25
CA ALA A 58 -5.95 12.52 0.74
C ALA A 58 -7.04 12.71 -0.32
N ILE A 59 -6.66 12.99 -1.57
CA ILE A 59 -7.61 13.11 -2.69
C ILE A 59 -8.34 11.79 -2.94
N LEU A 60 -7.62 10.66 -2.96
CA LEU A 60 -8.20 9.33 -3.17
C LEU A 60 -9.22 8.96 -2.08
N THR A 61 -9.02 9.44 -0.85
CA THR A 61 -9.83 9.08 0.32
C THR A 61 -10.77 10.19 0.78
N ALA A 62 -10.82 11.32 0.08
CA ALA A 62 -11.50 12.57 0.51
C ALA A 62 -11.07 13.07 1.90
N GLY A 63 -9.80 12.84 2.28
CA GLY A 63 -9.21 13.37 3.50
C GLY A 63 -8.53 14.72 3.29
N THR A 64 -8.08 15.33 4.38
CA THR A 64 -7.20 16.50 4.37
C THR A 64 -5.88 16.15 5.05
N VAL A 65 -4.75 16.45 4.41
CA VAL A 65 -3.44 16.30 5.04
C VAL A 65 -3.32 17.33 6.16
N ILE A 66 -3.10 16.89 7.39
CA ILE A 66 -2.84 17.78 8.52
C ILE A 66 -1.34 18.08 8.54
N SER A 67 -1.00 19.35 8.40
CA SER A 67 0.38 19.84 8.32
C SER A 67 0.49 21.19 9.03
N GLU A 68 1.56 21.36 9.81
CA GLU A 68 1.86 22.62 10.50
C GLU A 68 2.16 23.75 9.51
N GLU A 69 2.69 23.43 8.31
CA GLU A 69 3.04 24.42 7.28
C GLU A 69 1.83 25.17 6.73
N ILE A 70 0.66 24.53 6.75
CA ILE A 70 -0.62 25.10 6.32
C ILE A 70 -1.49 25.55 7.51
N GLY A 71 -0.91 25.58 8.72
CA GLY A 71 -1.58 26.06 9.94
C GLY A 71 -2.63 25.09 10.50
N LEU A 72 -2.59 23.81 10.11
CA LEU A 72 -3.50 22.79 10.65
C LEU A 72 -2.83 22.03 11.78
N GLU A 73 -3.47 22.04 12.95
CA GLU A 73 -3.04 21.31 14.14
C GLU A 73 -3.85 20.03 14.32
N LEU A 74 -3.20 18.96 14.78
CA LEU A 74 -3.86 17.68 15.04
C LEU A 74 -4.97 17.78 16.11
N GLU A 75 -4.81 18.69 17.07
CA GLU A 75 -5.79 18.93 18.13
C GLU A 75 -7.13 19.47 17.59
N LYS A 76 -7.05 20.29 16.54
CA LYS A 76 -8.21 20.92 15.89
C LYS A 76 -8.82 20.06 14.79
N ALA A 77 -8.18 18.94 14.44
CA ALA A 77 -8.68 18.06 13.38
C ALA A 77 -10.03 17.42 13.77
N THR A 78 -10.93 17.40 12.80
CA THR A 78 -12.29 16.87 12.93
C THR A 78 -12.45 15.57 12.14
N LEU A 79 -13.59 14.90 12.30
CA LEU A 79 -13.92 13.70 11.51
C LEU A 79 -14.05 13.99 10.00
N GLU A 80 -14.33 15.24 9.62
CA GLU A 80 -14.43 15.66 8.22
C GLU A 80 -13.06 15.76 7.55
N ASN A 81 -11.99 15.98 8.33
CA ASN A 81 -10.63 15.97 7.80
C ASN A 81 -10.10 14.55 7.56
N MET A 82 -10.78 13.52 8.08
CA MET A 82 -10.35 12.13 7.96
C MET A 82 -10.82 11.52 6.64
N GLY A 83 -9.88 10.98 5.88
CA GLY A 83 -10.20 10.21 4.69
C GLY A 83 -10.92 8.90 5.04
N GLN A 84 -11.73 8.39 4.12
CA GLN A 84 -12.41 7.11 4.26
C GLN A 84 -12.16 6.18 3.07
N ALA A 85 -12.16 4.88 3.36
CA ALA A 85 -12.08 3.82 2.37
C ALA A 85 -12.86 2.61 2.86
N LYS A 86 -13.28 1.75 1.94
CA LYS A 86 -14.06 0.55 2.28
C LYS A 86 -13.23 -0.50 3.00
N ARG A 87 -11.97 -0.65 2.60
CA ARG A 87 -11.04 -1.63 3.20
C ARG A 87 -9.60 -1.15 3.05
N VAL A 88 -8.81 -1.35 4.09
CA VAL A 88 -7.35 -1.21 4.04
C VAL A 88 -6.73 -2.54 4.45
N VAL A 89 -5.71 -2.97 3.71
CA VAL A 89 -4.89 -4.15 4.05
C VAL A 89 -3.46 -3.69 4.25
N ILE A 90 -2.86 -4.10 5.37
CA ILE A 90 -1.49 -3.74 5.75
C ILE A 90 -0.73 -5.04 5.96
N THR A 91 0.42 -5.15 5.31
CA THR A 91 1.41 -6.22 5.53
C THR A 91 2.70 -5.60 6.08
N LYS A 92 3.73 -6.42 6.30
CA LYS A 92 5.04 -5.92 6.73
C LYS A 92 5.60 -4.86 5.78
N ASP A 93 5.41 -5.06 4.48
CA ASP A 93 6.10 -4.27 3.44
C ASP A 93 5.14 -3.39 2.63
N THR A 94 3.81 -3.59 2.72
CA THR A 94 2.84 -2.88 1.86
C THR A 94 1.59 -2.42 2.59
N THR A 95 1.02 -1.30 2.14
CA THR A 95 -0.31 -0.82 2.55
C THR A 95 -1.16 -0.61 1.31
N THR A 96 -2.33 -1.26 1.25
CA THR A 96 -3.26 -1.15 0.13
C THR A 96 -4.58 -0.56 0.61
N ILE A 97 -4.96 0.59 0.02
CA ILE A 97 -6.23 1.26 0.25
C ILE A 97 -7.19 0.86 -0.88
N ILE A 98 -8.35 0.32 -0.54
CA ILE A 98 -9.32 -0.22 -1.48
C ILE A 98 -10.61 0.57 -1.38
N ASP A 99 -11.06 1.10 -2.54
CA ASP A 99 -12.35 1.78 -2.69
C ASP A 99 -12.43 3.01 -1.74
N GLY A 100 -11.55 3.99 -1.99
CA GLY A 100 -11.53 5.29 -1.32
C GLY A 100 -12.73 6.14 -1.71
N VAL A 101 -13.21 7.00 -0.81
CA VAL A 101 -14.42 7.82 -1.04
C VAL A 101 -14.15 9.14 -1.78
N GLY A 102 -12.98 9.30 -2.37
CA GLY A 102 -12.60 10.48 -3.15
C GLY A 102 -13.53 10.74 -4.33
N ASP A 103 -13.76 12.03 -4.64
CA ASP A 103 -14.50 12.42 -5.84
C ASP A 103 -13.66 12.07 -7.08
N LYS A 104 -14.27 11.35 -8.01
CA LYS A 104 -13.65 10.98 -9.28
C LYS A 104 -13.16 12.20 -10.06
N ALA A 105 -13.88 13.31 -10.05
CA ALA A 105 -13.46 14.53 -10.74
C ALA A 105 -12.16 15.11 -10.15
N LEU A 106 -12.01 15.06 -8.82
CA LEU A 106 -10.79 15.51 -8.16
C LEU A 106 -9.61 14.55 -8.42
N ILE A 107 -9.88 13.25 -8.46
CA ILE A 107 -8.86 12.23 -8.81
C ILE A 107 -8.39 12.42 -10.26
N ASP A 108 -9.31 12.57 -11.21
CA ASP A 108 -9.00 12.76 -12.63
C ASP A 108 -8.24 14.09 -12.85
N SER A 109 -8.65 15.16 -12.16
CA SER A 109 -7.91 16.43 -12.15
C SER A 109 -6.51 16.26 -11.59
N ARG A 110 -6.34 15.48 -10.52
CA ARG A 110 -5.03 15.24 -9.93
C ARG A 110 -4.12 14.45 -10.86
N VAL A 111 -4.66 13.42 -11.52
CA VAL A 111 -3.94 12.65 -12.54
C VAL A 111 -3.48 13.56 -13.68
N THR A 112 -4.35 14.44 -14.16
CA THR A 112 -4.02 15.42 -15.22
C THR A 112 -2.89 16.36 -14.79
N GLN A 113 -2.92 16.88 -13.56
CA GLN A 113 -1.84 17.72 -13.02
C GLN A 113 -0.50 16.98 -12.99
N ILE A 114 -0.48 15.72 -12.55
CA ILE A 114 0.76 14.96 -12.47
C ILE A 114 1.29 14.61 -13.86
N ASN A 115 0.40 14.31 -14.82
CA ASN A 115 0.80 14.10 -16.22
C ASN A 115 1.45 15.35 -16.83
N GLN A 116 0.91 16.54 -16.56
CA GLN A 116 1.55 17.77 -17.00
C GLN A 116 2.94 17.95 -16.37
N GLN A 117 3.08 17.62 -15.08
CA GLN A 117 4.39 17.62 -14.41
C GLN A 117 5.37 16.62 -15.03
N CYS A 118 4.90 15.47 -15.55
CA CYS A 118 5.74 14.51 -16.26
C CYS A 118 6.31 15.10 -17.56
N ASP A 119 5.51 15.89 -18.28
CA ASP A 119 5.90 16.51 -19.56
C ASP A 119 6.90 17.65 -19.33
N GLU A 120 6.75 18.39 -18.22
CA GLU A 120 7.66 19.46 -17.81
C GLU A 120 8.95 18.95 -17.14
N ALA A 121 8.98 17.67 -16.74
CA ALA A 121 10.12 17.07 -16.07
C ALA A 121 11.33 16.94 -17.02
N THR A 122 12.44 17.54 -16.61
CA THR A 122 13.72 17.53 -17.35
C THR A 122 14.60 16.32 -17.05
N SER A 123 14.27 15.56 -16.00
CA SER A 123 15.01 14.38 -15.56
C SER A 123 14.16 13.12 -15.77
N ASP A 124 14.75 12.08 -16.36
CA ASP A 124 14.09 10.79 -16.56
C ASP A 124 13.71 10.15 -15.21
N TYR A 125 14.52 10.36 -14.17
CA TYR A 125 14.24 9.90 -12.82
C TYR A 125 12.96 10.53 -12.24
N ASP A 126 12.75 11.82 -12.47
CA ASP A 126 11.52 12.49 -12.00
C ASP A 126 10.31 12.03 -12.80
N ARG A 127 10.47 11.87 -14.13
CA ARG A 127 9.41 11.36 -15.00
C ARG A 127 8.95 9.97 -14.57
N GLU A 128 9.87 9.05 -14.30
CA GLU A 128 9.57 7.70 -13.82
C GLU A 128 8.78 7.75 -12.50
N LYS A 129 9.21 8.58 -11.54
CA LYS A 129 8.56 8.67 -10.22
C LYS A 129 7.19 9.34 -10.28
N LEU A 130 6.98 10.28 -11.20
CA LEU A 130 5.66 10.87 -11.43
C LEU A 130 4.73 9.87 -12.12
N GLN A 131 5.23 9.09 -13.09
CA GLN A 131 4.46 8.02 -13.75
C GLN A 131 4.02 6.94 -12.75
N GLU A 132 4.88 6.54 -11.80
CA GLU A 132 4.49 5.62 -10.72
C GLU A 132 3.30 6.14 -9.90
N ARG A 133 3.26 7.45 -9.63
CA ARG A 133 2.14 8.08 -8.90
C ARG A 133 0.87 8.08 -9.72
N VAL A 134 0.95 8.43 -11.01
CA VAL A 134 -0.18 8.37 -11.93
C VAL A 134 -0.74 6.96 -12.01
N ALA A 135 0.12 5.96 -12.18
CA ALA A 135 -0.29 4.57 -12.27
C ALA A 135 -1.05 4.11 -11.01
N LYS A 136 -0.63 4.55 -9.82
CA LYS A 136 -1.31 4.24 -8.56
C LYS A 136 -2.67 4.92 -8.41
N LEU A 137 -2.81 6.17 -8.88
CA LEU A 137 -4.09 6.90 -8.82
C LEU A 137 -5.08 6.45 -9.89
N ALA A 138 -4.63 6.27 -11.13
CA ALA A 138 -5.47 5.93 -12.28
C ALA A 138 -5.76 4.42 -12.37
N GLY A 139 -4.80 3.57 -11.97
CA GLY A 139 -4.91 2.11 -12.13
C GLY A 139 -5.92 1.45 -11.20
N GLY A 140 -6.23 2.07 -10.07
CA GLY A 140 -7.20 1.56 -9.09
C GLY A 140 -6.82 0.20 -8.50
N VAL A 141 -7.81 -0.50 -7.93
CA VAL A 141 -7.60 -1.82 -7.31
C VAL A 141 -8.65 -2.81 -7.81
N ALA A 142 -8.20 -3.89 -8.46
CA ALA A 142 -9.06 -5.01 -8.82
C ALA A 142 -9.38 -5.86 -7.58
N VAL A 143 -10.67 -6.17 -7.36
CA VAL A 143 -11.12 -6.96 -6.22
C VAL A 143 -11.75 -8.26 -6.71
N ILE A 144 -11.12 -9.39 -6.37
CA ILE A 144 -11.65 -10.73 -6.62
C ILE A 144 -12.43 -11.19 -5.40
N LYS A 145 -13.73 -11.48 -5.58
CA LYS A 145 -14.60 -12.03 -4.51
C LYS A 145 -14.80 -13.52 -4.74
N VAL A 146 -14.28 -14.33 -3.82
CA VAL A 146 -14.37 -15.80 -3.90
C VAL A 146 -15.65 -16.27 -3.22
N GLY A 147 -16.51 -16.94 -3.98
CA GLY A 147 -17.74 -17.56 -3.46
C GLY A 147 -17.58 -19.06 -3.19
N ALA A 148 -18.25 -19.55 -2.14
CA ALA A 148 -18.36 -20.98 -1.83
C ALA A 148 -19.67 -21.28 -1.08
N ALA A 149 -20.03 -22.56 -0.95
CA ALA A 149 -21.25 -22.98 -0.27
C ALA A 149 -21.11 -22.93 1.25
N THR A 150 -19.90 -23.18 1.77
CA THR A 150 -19.59 -23.09 3.21
C THR A 150 -18.41 -22.14 3.48
N GLU A 151 -18.31 -21.65 4.71
CA GLU A 151 -17.21 -20.75 5.11
C GLU A 151 -15.84 -21.43 5.02
N VAL A 152 -15.76 -22.72 5.34
CA VAL A 152 -14.51 -23.50 5.30
C VAL A 152 -14.01 -23.60 3.86
N GLU A 153 -14.89 -23.94 2.91
CA GLU A 153 -14.56 -23.96 1.48
C GLU A 153 -14.21 -22.58 0.95
N MET A 154 -14.89 -21.52 1.42
CA MET A 154 -14.58 -20.16 1.01
C MET A 154 -13.15 -19.79 1.40
N LYS A 155 -12.74 -20.11 2.63
CA LYS A 155 -11.38 -19.85 3.13
C LYS A 155 -10.34 -20.65 2.34
N GLU A 156 -10.61 -21.92 2.05
CA GLU A 156 -9.73 -22.78 1.27
C GLU A 156 -9.59 -22.29 -0.19
N LYS A 157 -10.69 -21.99 -0.88
CA LYS A 157 -10.66 -21.43 -2.24
C LYS A 157 -9.98 -20.07 -2.27
N LYS A 158 -10.23 -19.23 -1.26
CA LYS A 158 -9.59 -17.91 -1.16
C LYS A 158 -8.08 -18.07 -1.08
N ALA A 159 -7.57 -18.96 -0.21
CA ALA A 159 -6.15 -19.23 -0.10
C ALA A 159 -5.55 -19.70 -1.44
N ARG A 160 -6.21 -20.64 -2.13
CA ARG A 160 -5.77 -21.08 -3.47
C ARG A 160 -5.73 -19.96 -4.51
N VAL A 161 -6.69 -19.04 -4.48
CA VAL A 161 -6.72 -17.89 -5.39
C VAL A 161 -5.60 -16.91 -5.06
N GLU A 162 -5.29 -16.69 -3.78
CA GLU A 162 -4.14 -15.88 -3.36
C GLU A 162 -2.82 -16.52 -3.83
N ASP A 163 -2.63 -17.82 -3.61
CA ASP A 163 -1.45 -18.56 -4.08
C ASP A 163 -1.29 -18.48 -5.61
N ALA A 164 -2.37 -18.71 -6.35
CA ALA A 164 -2.36 -18.64 -7.80
C ALA A 164 -2.05 -17.22 -8.31
N LEU A 165 -2.57 -16.18 -7.64
CA LEU A 165 -2.28 -14.79 -7.98
C LEU A 165 -0.80 -14.47 -7.81
N HIS A 166 -0.20 -14.89 -6.68
CA HIS A 166 1.23 -14.69 -6.42
C HIS A 166 2.11 -15.43 -7.42
N ALA A 167 1.81 -16.71 -7.69
CA ALA A 167 2.53 -17.51 -8.68
C ALA A 167 2.43 -16.91 -10.09
N THR A 168 1.25 -16.43 -10.49
CA THR A 168 1.05 -15.82 -11.81
C THR A 168 1.80 -14.49 -11.95
N ARG A 169 1.86 -13.68 -10.89
CA ARG A 169 2.66 -12.43 -10.91
C ARG A 169 4.15 -12.73 -11.09
N ALA A 170 4.70 -13.65 -10.30
CA ALA A 170 6.09 -14.07 -10.44
C ALA A 170 6.40 -14.61 -11.84
N ALA A 171 5.49 -15.43 -12.39
CA ALA A 171 5.62 -15.96 -13.75
C ALA A 171 5.59 -14.89 -14.85
N VAL A 172 4.88 -13.78 -14.64
CA VAL A 172 4.87 -12.64 -15.58
C VAL A 172 6.16 -11.83 -15.49
N GLU A 173 6.72 -11.68 -14.29
CA GLU A 173 7.94 -10.89 -14.05
C GLU A 173 9.20 -11.61 -14.53
N GLU A 174 9.36 -12.91 -14.22
CA GLU A 174 10.60 -13.67 -14.47
C GLU A 174 10.43 -14.79 -15.50
N GLY A 175 9.21 -15.05 -15.96
CA GLY A 175 8.90 -16.17 -16.86
C GLY A 175 8.68 -17.49 -16.12
N VAL A 176 8.67 -18.60 -16.88
CA VAL A 176 8.44 -19.95 -16.35
C VAL A 176 9.48 -20.94 -16.85
N VAL A 177 9.78 -21.93 -16.03
CA VAL A 177 10.71 -23.04 -16.35
C VAL A 177 10.01 -24.39 -16.18
N ALA A 178 10.64 -25.46 -16.65
CA ALA A 178 10.11 -26.81 -16.51
C ALA A 178 9.96 -27.20 -15.03
N GLY A 179 8.73 -27.54 -14.62
CA GLY A 179 8.41 -28.00 -13.26
C GLY A 179 8.95 -29.39 -12.93
N GLY A 180 8.49 -29.95 -11.80
CA GLY A 180 8.89 -31.30 -11.36
C GLY A 180 10.38 -31.43 -11.00
N GLY A 181 11.04 -30.32 -10.66
CA GLY A 181 12.48 -30.28 -10.36
C GLY A 181 13.40 -30.36 -11.59
N VAL A 182 12.85 -30.49 -12.81
CA VAL A 182 13.64 -30.67 -14.04
C VAL A 182 14.52 -29.46 -14.34
N ALA A 183 14.04 -28.24 -14.08
CA ALA A 183 14.83 -27.02 -14.26
C ALA A 183 16.13 -27.07 -13.45
N LEU A 184 16.06 -27.45 -12.18
CA LEU A 184 17.22 -27.52 -11.29
C LEU A 184 18.23 -28.59 -11.73
N ILE A 185 17.75 -29.75 -12.19
CA ILE A 185 18.63 -30.81 -12.72
C ILE A 185 19.37 -30.32 -13.98
N ARG A 186 18.68 -29.63 -14.88
CA ARG A 186 19.30 -29.08 -16.10
C ARG A 186 20.36 -28.04 -15.76
N VAL A 187 20.06 -27.12 -14.83
CA VAL A 187 21.03 -26.12 -14.35
C VAL A 187 22.25 -26.81 -13.75
N ALA A 188 22.07 -27.79 -12.86
CA ALA A 188 23.16 -28.54 -12.23
C ALA A 188 24.08 -29.20 -13.27
N ASN A 189 23.52 -29.79 -14.33
CA ASN A 189 24.31 -30.36 -15.41
C ASN A 189 25.09 -29.30 -16.22
N SER A 190 24.51 -28.11 -16.41
CA SER A 190 25.16 -27.01 -17.14
C SER A 190 26.31 -26.36 -16.37
N ILE A 191 26.33 -26.48 -15.03
CA ILE A 191 27.39 -25.93 -14.17
C ILE A 191 28.32 -27.00 -13.60
N ALA A 192 28.29 -28.23 -14.11
CA ALA A 192 29.07 -29.35 -13.57
C ALA A 192 30.60 -29.13 -13.57
N GLU A 193 31.08 -28.27 -14.47
CA GLU A 193 32.50 -27.90 -14.58
C GLU A 193 32.86 -26.62 -13.79
N LEU A 194 31.87 -25.95 -13.19
CA LEU A 194 32.10 -24.76 -12.37
C LEU A 194 32.86 -25.15 -11.10
N ARG A 195 33.97 -24.46 -10.85
CA ARG A 195 34.79 -24.63 -9.63
C ARG A 195 34.51 -23.43 -8.73
N GLY A 196 34.14 -23.68 -7.47
CA GLY A 196 34.06 -22.65 -6.44
C GLY A 196 35.44 -22.09 -6.10
N ASP A 197 35.49 -20.84 -5.64
CA ASP A 197 36.74 -20.18 -5.24
C ASP A 197 37.20 -20.63 -3.83
N ASN A 198 36.34 -21.31 -3.05
CA ASN A 198 36.63 -21.84 -1.72
C ASN A 198 35.76 -23.07 -1.39
N GLU A 199 35.92 -23.65 -0.19
CA GLU A 199 35.21 -24.86 0.25
C GLU A 199 33.71 -24.65 0.54
N ASP A 200 33.27 -23.40 0.73
CA ASP A 200 31.87 -23.06 1.02
C ASP A 200 31.04 -22.78 -0.26
N GLN A 201 31.70 -22.74 -1.43
CA GLN A 201 31.12 -22.45 -2.75
C GLN A 201 31.15 -23.68 -3.67
#